data_AF-A0A352CM72-F1
#
_entry.id   AF-A0A352CM72-F1
#
_cell.length_a   1.000
_cell.length_b   1.000
_cell.length_c   1.000
_cell.angle_alpha   90.00
_cell.angle_beta   90.00
_cell.angle_gamma   90.00
#
_symmetry.space_group_name_H-M   'P 1'
#
loop_
_entity.id
_entity.type
_entity.pdbx_description
1 polymer ?
#
loop_
_entity_poly.entity_id
_entity_poly.type
_entity_poly.pdbx_seq_one_letter_code
_entity_poly.pdbx_strand_id
1 'polypeptide(L)'
;MVNVLVTNGEANIKILEEILPYIDAMNIDLKGFRDEIYRRLGGDLDMVKSFIKRAVRDCHVELTSLIVPGYNGALPEDEGYGQCVVDMRREAEWIAAVDSGIPLHITRYFPSYHEQMPPTDTALMRELKDVAGEYLEHVYLGNI
;
A
#
# COMPACT_ATOMS: atom_id res chain seq x y z
N MET A 1 -17.12 -21.54 4.36
CA MET A 1 -16.53 -20.91 3.16
C MET A 1 -16.04 -19.56 3.62
N VAL A 2 -14.83 -19.16 3.24
CA VAL A 2 -14.29 -17.83 3.57
C VAL A 2 -14.22 -17.00 2.29
N ASN A 3 -14.59 -15.73 2.39
CA ASN A 3 -14.64 -14.78 1.28
C ASN A 3 -13.53 -13.74 1.44
N VAL A 4 -12.72 -13.59 0.40
CA VAL A 4 -11.63 -12.60 0.35
C VAL A 4 -11.95 -11.55 -0.70
N LEU A 5 -11.87 -10.28 -0.33
CA LEU A 5 -12.01 -9.15 -1.23
C LEU A 5 -10.63 -8.56 -1.56
N VAL A 6 -10.30 -8.47 -2.84
CA VAL A 6 -9.13 -7.72 -3.32
C VAL A 6 -9.62 -6.41 -3.91
N THR A 7 -9.11 -5.28 -3.42
CA THR A 7 -9.66 -3.96 -3.75
C THR A 7 -8.61 -2.86 -3.71
N ASN A 8 -8.85 -1.75 -4.42
CA ASN A 8 -8.04 -0.53 -4.27
C ASN A 8 -8.43 0.32 -3.04
N GLY A 9 -9.46 -0.10 -2.29
CA GLY A 9 -9.93 0.58 -1.08
C GLY A 9 -10.65 1.90 -1.33
N GLU A 10 -10.86 2.29 -2.59
CA GLU A 10 -11.48 3.57 -2.93
C GLU A 10 -12.99 3.41 -3.12
N ALA A 11 -13.71 3.38 -2.01
CA ALA A 11 -15.17 3.34 -2.02
C ALA A 11 -15.75 4.11 -0.83
N ASN A 12 -16.99 4.56 -0.99
CA ASN A 12 -17.72 5.17 0.11
C ASN A 12 -17.94 4.13 1.24
N ILE A 13 -17.78 4.58 2.49
CA ILE A 13 -18.02 3.73 3.68
C ILE A 13 -19.40 3.06 3.64
N LYS A 14 -20.44 3.72 3.13
CA LYS A 14 -21.78 3.09 3.01
C LYS A 14 -21.77 1.81 2.18
N ILE A 15 -21.00 1.79 1.08
CA ILE A 15 -20.88 0.61 0.23
C ILE A 15 -20.08 -0.48 0.95
N LEU A 16 -19.03 -0.10 1.68
CA LEU A 16 -18.29 -1.03 2.52
C LEU A 16 -19.20 -1.69 3.57
N GLU A 17 -20.05 -0.93 4.26
CA GLU A 17 -21.00 -1.47 5.26
C GLU A 17 -21.98 -2.48 4.67
N GLU A 18 -22.42 -2.28 3.42
CA GLU A 18 -23.35 -3.20 2.75
C GLU A 18 -22.71 -4.56 2.43
N ILE A 19 -21.40 -4.58 2.16
CA ILE A 19 -20.67 -5.81 1.78
C ILE A 19 -19.94 -6.47 2.96
N LEU A 20 -19.56 -5.71 4.00
CA LEU A 20 -18.79 -6.21 5.15
C LEU A 20 -19.33 -7.51 5.77
N PRO A 21 -20.65 -7.71 5.94
CA PRO A 21 -21.19 -8.95 6.52
C PRO A 21 -20.87 -10.22 5.72
N TYR A 22 -20.37 -10.08 4.50
CA TYR A 22 -20.03 -11.18 3.61
C TYR A 22 -18.53 -11.36 3.39
N ILE A 23 -17.66 -10.54 4.01
CA ILE A 23 -16.21 -10.55 3.78
C ILE A 23 -15.46 -10.96 5.04
N ASP A 24 -14.66 -12.01 4.95
CA ASP A 24 -13.82 -12.50 6.06
C ASP A 24 -12.43 -11.87 6.05
N ALA A 25 -11.92 -11.50 4.88
CA ALA A 25 -10.63 -10.84 4.73
C ALA A 25 -10.55 -9.89 3.53
N MET A 26 -9.68 -8.88 3.60
CA MET A 26 -9.39 -7.95 2.51
C MET A 26 -7.89 -7.83 2.25
N ASN A 27 -7.51 -7.81 0.98
CA ASN A 27 -6.22 -7.27 0.53
C ASN A 27 -6.49 -5.93 -0.15
N ILE A 28 -5.94 -4.85 0.41
CA ILE A 28 -6.23 -3.47 0.00
C ILE A 28 -4.96 -2.82 -0.56
N ASP A 29 -5.03 -2.29 -1.78
CA ASP A 29 -3.91 -1.55 -2.35
C ASP A 29 -3.77 -0.17 -1.69
N LEU A 30 -2.68 0.06 -0.97
CA LEU A 30 -2.28 1.39 -0.50
C LEU A 30 -1.15 1.87 -1.44
N LYS A 31 -1.51 2.64 -2.48
CA LYS A 31 -0.62 2.94 -3.62
C LYS A 31 0.50 3.96 -3.32
N GLY A 32 0.77 4.22 -2.06
CA GLY A 32 1.71 5.23 -1.56
C GLY A 32 1.06 6.18 -0.57
N PHE A 33 1.87 7.10 -0.04
CA PHE A 33 1.48 7.96 1.07
C PHE A 33 1.59 9.47 0.75
N ARG A 34 1.23 9.82 -0.49
CA ARG A 34 1.11 11.20 -0.98
C ARG A 34 -0.17 11.39 -1.78
N ASP A 35 -0.92 12.44 -1.47
CA ASP A 35 -2.19 12.74 -2.15
C ASP A 35 -2.04 12.97 -3.65
N GLU A 36 -0.89 13.47 -4.10
CA GLU A 36 -0.64 13.73 -5.53
C GLU A 36 -0.60 12.46 -6.37
N ILE A 37 -0.17 11.33 -5.79
CA ILE A 37 -0.17 10.03 -6.45
C ILE A 37 -1.62 9.62 -6.73
N TYR A 38 -2.49 9.73 -5.72
CA TYR A 38 -3.90 9.40 -5.85
C TYR A 38 -4.61 10.32 -6.85
N ARG A 39 -4.40 11.64 -6.76
CA ARG A 39 -4.97 12.58 -7.75
C ARG A 39 -4.55 12.26 -9.17
N ARG A 40 -3.30 11.87 -9.40
CA ARG A 40 -2.81 11.46 -10.73
C ARG A 40 -3.47 10.18 -11.23
N LEU A 41 -3.79 9.25 -10.32
CA LEU A 41 -4.47 7.99 -10.61
C LEU A 41 -6.02 8.12 -10.64
N GLY A 42 -6.54 9.32 -10.38
CA GLY A 42 -7.98 9.58 -10.33
C GLY A 42 -8.66 9.17 -9.02
N GLY A 43 -7.90 9.07 -7.93
CA GLY A 43 -8.40 8.66 -6.62
C GLY A 43 -8.10 9.60 -5.45
N ASP A 44 -8.42 9.14 -4.24
CA ASP A 44 -8.31 9.90 -2.97
C ASP A 44 -7.69 9.05 -1.83
N LEU A 45 -6.54 9.49 -1.31
CA LEU A 45 -5.81 8.79 -0.23
C LEU A 45 -6.60 8.75 1.09
N ASP A 46 -7.31 9.82 1.44
CA ASP A 46 -8.08 9.88 2.69
C ASP A 46 -9.32 8.99 2.63
N MET A 47 -9.91 8.80 1.46
CA MET A 47 -10.97 7.80 1.26
C MET A 47 -10.44 6.39 1.50
N VAL A 48 -9.29 6.03 0.92
CA VAL A 48 -8.66 4.72 1.13
C VAL A 48 -8.27 4.51 2.60
N LYS A 49 -7.68 5.51 3.26
CA LYS A 49 -7.36 5.46 4.69
C LYS A 49 -8.60 5.28 5.55
N SER A 50 -9.70 5.94 5.20
CA SER A 50 -10.98 5.79 5.92
C SER A 50 -11.58 4.40 5.73
N PHE A 51 -11.50 3.86 4.52
CA PHE A 51 -11.92 2.50 4.18
C PHE A 51 -11.14 1.46 4.99
N ILE A 52 -9.81 1.55 5.00
CA ILE A 52 -8.93 0.65 5.78
C ILE A 52 -9.28 0.70 7.27
N LYS A 53 -9.33 1.89 7.88
CA LYS A 53 -9.69 2.06 9.31
C LYS A 53 -11.04 1.45 9.67
N ARG A 54 -11.98 1.42 8.73
CA ARG A 54 -13.28 0.80 8.93
C ARG A 54 -13.20 -0.72 8.78
N ALA A 55 -12.55 -1.21 7.73
CA ALA A 55 -12.47 -2.64 7.42
C ALA A 55 -11.76 -3.45 8.51
N VAL A 56 -10.67 -2.92 9.08
CA VAL A 56 -9.85 -3.60 10.12
C VAL A 56 -10.62 -3.94 11.39
N ARG A 57 -11.80 -3.33 11.61
CA ARG A 57 -12.63 -3.58 12.79
C ARG A 57 -13.47 -4.85 12.70
N ASP A 58 -13.71 -5.35 11.48
CA ASP A 58 -14.71 -6.39 11.22
C ASP A 58 -14.14 -7.59 10.45
N CYS A 59 -12.99 -7.44 9.78
CA CYS A 59 -12.37 -8.52 9.01
C CYS A 59 -10.84 -8.45 9.05
N HIS A 60 -10.18 -9.54 8.65
CA HIS A 60 -8.71 -9.56 8.49
C HIS A 60 -8.31 -8.63 7.34
N VAL A 61 -7.33 -7.76 7.54
CA VAL A 61 -6.88 -6.82 6.52
C VAL A 61 -5.38 -6.97 6.30
N GLU A 62 -5.00 -7.07 5.04
CA GLU A 62 -3.61 -6.93 4.58
C GLU A 62 -3.51 -5.78 3.59
N LEU A 63 -2.38 -5.10 3.60
CA LEU A 63 -2.12 -3.97 2.72
C LEU A 63 -1.05 -4.32 1.69
N THR A 64 -1.22 -3.83 0.47
CA THR A 64 -0.27 -4.04 -0.62
C THR A 64 0.16 -2.69 -1.20
N SER A 65 1.48 -2.48 -1.26
CA SER A 65 2.09 -1.27 -1.84
C SER A 65 2.99 -1.69 -2.98
N LEU A 66 2.52 -1.51 -4.23
CA LEU A 66 3.34 -1.67 -5.43
C LEU A 66 4.26 -0.45 -5.57
N ILE A 67 5.56 -0.66 -5.54
CA ILE A 67 6.55 0.42 -5.61
C ILE A 67 6.89 0.68 -7.07
N VAL A 68 6.48 1.82 -7.62
CA VAL A 68 6.60 2.17 -9.05
C VAL A 68 7.49 3.41 -9.23
N PRO A 69 8.59 3.35 -10.02
CA PRO A 69 9.44 4.50 -10.27
C PRO A 69 8.67 5.67 -10.88
N GLY A 70 8.88 6.89 -10.37
CA GLY A 70 8.15 8.09 -10.79
C GLY A 70 6.78 8.28 -10.15
N TYR A 71 6.36 7.35 -9.28
CA TYR A 71 5.21 7.49 -8.38
C TYR A 71 5.70 7.42 -6.94
N ASN A 72 5.54 6.28 -6.26
CA ASN A 72 6.02 6.01 -4.89
C ASN A 72 7.40 5.32 -4.85
N GLY A 73 8.01 5.04 -6.00
CA GLY A 73 9.36 4.52 -6.16
C GLY A 73 10.26 5.47 -6.95
N ALA A 74 11.55 5.15 -7.00
CA ALA A 74 12.56 5.91 -7.73
C ALA A 74 13.67 4.98 -8.25
N LEU A 75 14.41 5.42 -9.26
CA LEU A 75 15.67 4.78 -9.67
C LEU A 75 16.79 5.17 -8.69
N PRO A 76 17.88 4.37 -8.57
CA PRO A 76 18.94 4.61 -7.57
C PRO A 76 19.60 6.00 -7.61
N GLU A 77 19.63 6.63 -8.78
CA GLU A 77 20.23 7.95 -9.00
C GLU A 77 19.22 9.11 -9.05
N ASP A 78 17.93 8.81 -8.90
CA ASP A 78 16.89 9.83 -8.92
C ASP A 78 16.88 10.62 -7.61
N GLU A 79 16.72 11.95 -7.70
CA GLU A 79 16.55 12.82 -6.53
C GLU A 79 15.35 12.41 -5.64
N GLY A 80 14.38 11.68 -6.22
CA GLY A 80 13.21 11.15 -5.53
C GLY A 80 13.47 9.96 -4.61
N TYR A 81 14.67 9.34 -4.64
CA TYR A 81 14.97 8.15 -3.84
C TYR A 81 14.74 8.37 -2.34
N GLY A 82 15.27 9.47 -1.81
CA GLY A 82 15.09 9.82 -0.38
C GLY A 82 13.62 10.04 -0.02
N GLN A 83 12.81 10.54 -0.97
CA GLN A 83 11.38 10.74 -0.74
C GLN A 83 10.62 9.40 -0.62
N CYS A 84 11.02 8.36 -1.36
CA CYS A 84 10.44 7.02 -1.24
C CYS A 84 10.58 6.46 0.19
N VAL A 85 11.75 6.64 0.80
CA VAL A 85 12.03 6.21 2.18
C VAL A 85 11.19 7.01 3.18
N VAL A 86 11.07 8.33 2.99
CA VAL A 86 10.23 9.19 3.83
C VAL A 86 8.75 8.80 3.72
N ASP A 87 8.27 8.54 2.51
CA ASP A 87 6.89 8.12 2.27
C ASP A 87 6.59 6.77 2.91
N MET A 88 7.49 5.79 2.77
CA MET A 88 7.34 4.46 3.39
C MET A 88 7.34 4.55 4.92
N ARG A 89 8.20 5.38 5.52
CA ARG A 89 8.16 5.62 6.96
C ARG A 89 6.81 6.15 7.40
N ARG A 90 6.26 7.15 6.70
CA ARG A 90 4.94 7.72 7.02
C ARG A 90 3.80 6.72 6.84
N GLU A 91 3.89 5.91 5.79
CA GLU A 91 2.95 4.83 5.53
C GLU A 91 2.95 3.81 6.68
N ALA A 92 4.12 3.31 7.05
CA ALA A 92 4.28 2.33 8.13
C ALA A 92 3.89 2.89 9.50
N GLU A 93 4.27 4.13 9.82
CA GLU A 93 3.83 4.83 11.04
C GLU A 93 2.31 4.95 11.10
N TRP A 94 1.68 5.28 9.98
CA TRP A 94 0.22 5.39 9.91
C TRP A 94 -0.47 4.03 10.05
N ILE A 95 0.05 2.99 9.40
CA ILE A 95 -0.46 1.62 9.54
C ILE A 95 -0.35 1.17 11.00
N ALA A 96 0.81 1.37 11.64
CA ALA A 96 1.03 0.98 13.04
C ALA A 96 0.10 1.73 14.00
N ALA A 97 -0.27 2.98 13.69
CA ALA A 97 -1.26 3.73 14.45
C ALA A 97 -2.70 3.22 14.27
N VAL A 98 -2.98 2.48 13.18
CA VAL A 98 -4.23 1.74 13.00
C VAL A 98 -4.16 0.41 13.72
N ASP A 99 -3.17 -0.42 13.39
CA ASP A 99 -2.80 -1.68 14.04
C ASP A 99 -1.43 -2.17 13.50
N SER A 100 -0.45 -2.37 14.37
CA SER A 100 0.91 -2.83 14.01
C SER A 100 0.95 -4.28 13.52
N GLY A 101 -0.11 -5.05 13.76
CA GLY A 101 -0.27 -6.43 13.31
C GLY A 101 -0.73 -6.56 11.85
N ILE A 102 -1.15 -5.47 11.20
CA ILE A 102 -1.57 -5.48 9.79
C ILE A 102 -0.38 -5.86 8.90
N PRO A 103 -0.45 -6.97 8.14
CA PRO A 103 0.60 -7.31 7.19
C PRO A 103 0.71 -6.29 6.06
N LEU A 104 1.94 -5.82 5.81
CA LEU A 104 2.28 -4.99 4.65
C LEU A 104 3.07 -5.79 3.63
N HIS A 105 2.56 -5.85 2.41
CA HIS A 105 3.22 -6.44 1.25
C HIS A 105 3.79 -5.34 0.36
N ILE A 106 5.11 -5.19 0.36
CA ILE A 106 5.83 -4.27 -0.52
C ILE A 106 6.18 -5.04 -1.78
N THR A 107 5.51 -4.73 -2.89
CA THR A 107 5.61 -5.51 -4.13
C THR A 107 6.39 -4.76 -5.21
N ARG A 108 7.26 -5.49 -5.92
CA ARG A 108 8.12 -4.92 -6.95
C ARG A 108 7.35 -4.75 -8.27
N TYR A 109 7.46 -3.56 -8.84
CA TYR A 109 6.94 -3.24 -10.16
C TYR A 109 7.80 -3.79 -11.30
N PHE A 110 7.12 -4.16 -12.40
CA PHE A 110 7.69 -4.49 -13.70
C PHE A 110 6.90 -3.75 -14.78
N PRO A 111 7.56 -3.27 -15.86
CA PRO A 111 6.89 -2.57 -16.95
C PRO A 111 5.77 -3.41 -17.56
N SER A 112 4.58 -2.80 -17.62
CA SER A 112 3.37 -3.40 -18.15
C SER A 112 2.40 -2.31 -18.61
N TYR A 113 1.50 -2.67 -19.52
CA TYR A 113 0.50 -1.78 -20.11
C TYR A 113 1.09 -0.50 -20.72
N HIS A 114 0.91 0.66 -20.10
CA HIS A 114 1.38 1.96 -20.59
C HIS A 114 2.64 2.46 -19.87
N GLU A 115 3.12 1.74 -18.85
CA GLU A 115 4.26 2.14 -18.06
C GLU A 115 5.55 1.57 -18.66
N GLN A 116 6.55 2.44 -18.84
CA GLN A 116 7.82 2.13 -19.52
C GLN A 116 9.03 2.21 -18.59
N MET A 117 8.85 2.69 -17.36
CA MET A 117 9.92 2.75 -16.37
C MET A 117 10.50 1.35 -16.13
N PRO A 118 11.82 1.21 -15.91
CA PRO A 118 12.41 -0.09 -15.64
C PRO A 118 11.87 -0.68 -14.32
N PRO A 119 12.00 -2.00 -14.10
CA PRO A 119 11.60 -2.61 -12.83
C PRO A 119 12.24 -1.91 -11.64
N THR A 120 11.49 -1.77 -10.54
CA THR A 120 11.99 -1.14 -9.32
C THR A 120 13.23 -1.85 -8.82
N ASP A 121 14.23 -1.10 -8.37
CA ASP A 121 15.48 -1.69 -7.93
C ASP A 121 15.28 -2.53 -6.65
N THR A 122 15.92 -3.70 -6.61
CA THR A 122 15.76 -4.62 -5.47
C THR A 122 16.44 -4.12 -4.19
N ALA A 123 17.44 -3.24 -4.29
CA ALA A 123 18.03 -2.61 -3.10
C ALA A 123 17.05 -1.63 -2.47
N LEU A 124 16.36 -0.80 -3.28
CA LEU A 124 15.27 0.05 -2.79
C LEU A 124 14.19 -0.81 -2.10
N MET A 125 13.75 -1.91 -2.72
CA MET A 125 12.77 -2.81 -2.09
C MET A 125 13.20 -3.27 -0.69
N ARG A 126 14.45 -3.71 -0.52
CA ARG A 126 14.98 -4.15 0.78
C ARG A 126 15.03 -3.01 1.79
N GLU A 127 15.47 -1.83 1.37
CA GLU A 127 15.50 -0.64 2.24
C GLU A 127 14.11 -0.24 2.71
N LEU A 128 13.11 -0.22 1.82
CA LEU A 128 11.73 0.07 2.19
C LEU A 128 11.17 -0.97 3.17
N LYS A 129 11.54 -2.25 3.01
CA LYS A 129 11.16 -3.31 3.96
C LYS A 129 11.78 -3.08 5.34
N ASP A 130 13.05 -2.72 5.39
CA ASP A 130 13.75 -2.46 6.66
C ASP A 130 13.12 -1.26 7.37
N VAL A 131 12.84 -0.17 6.65
CA VAL A 131 12.19 1.04 7.16
C VAL A 131 10.78 0.75 7.68
N ALA A 132 9.96 0.01 6.93
CA ALA A 132 8.62 -0.36 7.39
C ALA A 132 8.65 -1.31 8.60
N GLY A 133 9.66 -2.20 8.65
CA GLY A 133 9.88 -3.15 9.74
C GLY A 133 10.28 -2.51 11.06
N GLU A 134 10.64 -1.23 11.08
CA GLU A 134 10.82 -0.46 12.33
C GLU A 134 9.48 -0.22 13.05
N TYR A 135 8.35 -0.33 12.35
CA TYR A 135 7.01 0.02 12.87
C TYR A 135 5.99 -1.13 12.82
N LEU A 136 6.17 -2.09 11.91
CA LEU A 136 5.21 -3.18 11.65
C LEU A 136 5.78 -4.55 11.97
N GLU A 137 4.94 -5.43 12.51
CA GLU A 137 5.34 -6.80 12.88
C GLU A 137 5.57 -7.71 11.66
N HIS A 138 4.88 -7.41 10.56
CA HIS A 138 4.81 -8.25 9.37
C HIS A 138 5.00 -7.43 8.10
N VAL A 139 6.22 -7.47 7.54
CA VAL A 139 6.56 -6.82 6.27
C VAL A 139 7.14 -7.84 5.29
N TYR A 140 6.48 -8.00 4.15
CA TYR A 140 6.83 -8.98 3.12
C TYR A 140 7.25 -8.30 1.82
N LEU A 141 8.26 -8.88 1.15
CA LEU A 141 8.65 -8.50 -0.19
C LEU A 141 7.99 -9.41 -1.21
N GLY A 142 7.31 -8.82 -2.18
CA GLY A 142 6.75 -9.53 -3.33
C GLY A 142 7.50 -9.25 -4.62
N ASN A 143 7.52 -10.24 -5.52
CA ASN A 143 8.13 -10.17 -6.86
C ASN A 143 9.63 -9.80 -6.86
N ILE A 144 10.38 -10.25 -5.84
CA ILE A 144 11.84 -10.07 -5.73
C ILE A 144 12.62 -11.29 -6.19
#